data_AF-A0A354M6Q4-F1
#
_entry.id   AF-A0A354M6Q4-F1
#
_cell.length_a   1.000
_cell.length_b   1.000
_cell.length_c   1.000
_cell.angle_alpha   90.00
_cell.angle_beta   90.00
_cell.angle_gamma   90.00
#
_symmetry.space_group_name_H-M   'P 1'
#
loop_
_entity.id
_entity.type
_entity.pdbx_description
1 polymer ?
#
loop_
_entity_poly.entity_id
_entity_poly.type
_entity_poly.pdbx_seq_one_letter_code
_entity_poly.pdbx_strand_id
1 'polypeptide(L)'
;MTKYTITALSSMIERKLSHNFGVTPEQASDELFYKACVLVLLEIMNERRAEFKKTADGEEAKTVYYLSMEFLMGRSLKNTLFNLDLTETMRKALAKFKVKLDKLYDFEPDAGLGNGGL
;
A
#
# COMPACT_ATOMS: atom_id res chain seq x y z
N MET A 1 13.87 -8.74 -13.36
CA MET A 1 12.72 -9.43 -12.75
C MET A 1 12.25 -8.62 -11.56
N THR A 2 11.00 -8.18 -11.54
CA THR A 2 10.46 -7.32 -10.48
C THR A 2 10.52 -8.03 -9.12
N LYS A 3 11.12 -7.39 -8.09
CA LYS A 3 11.31 -7.94 -6.73
C LYS A 3 10.01 -8.50 -6.12
N TYR A 4 8.86 -7.96 -6.53
CA TYR A 4 7.54 -8.31 -6.02
C TYR A 4 6.79 -9.18 -7.03
N THR A 5 7.05 -10.49 -7.00
CA THR A 5 6.31 -11.47 -7.79
C THR A 5 4.96 -11.81 -7.15
N ILE A 6 4.07 -12.47 -7.89
CA ILE A 6 2.77 -12.93 -7.36
C ILE A 6 2.97 -13.79 -6.10
N THR A 7 3.92 -14.72 -6.13
CA THR A 7 4.23 -15.59 -4.99
C THR A 7 4.79 -14.82 -3.81
N ALA A 8 5.70 -13.86 -4.06
CA ALA A 8 6.24 -13.00 -3.01
C ALA A 8 5.13 -12.18 -2.31
N LEU A 9 4.28 -11.49 -3.09
CA LEU A 9 3.18 -10.71 -2.52
C LEU A 9 2.17 -11.59 -1.77
N SER A 10 1.86 -12.77 -2.28
CA SER A 10 0.95 -13.72 -1.58
C SER A 10 1.51 -14.10 -0.20
N SER A 11 2.80 -14.45 -0.15
CA SER A 11 3.48 -14.79 1.09
C SER A 11 3.57 -13.59 2.05
N MET A 12 3.80 -12.39 1.54
CA MET A 12 3.80 -11.18 2.37
C MET A 12 2.43 -10.91 2.98
N ILE A 13 1.33 -11.09 2.23
CA ILE A 13 -0.04 -10.95 2.74
C ILE A 13 -0.30 -11.96 3.86
N GLU A 14 -0.01 -13.23 3.62
CA GLU A 14 -0.18 -14.29 4.62
C GLU A 14 0.63 -14.02 5.89
N ARG A 15 1.87 -13.53 5.73
CA ARG A 15 2.71 -13.10 6.85
C ARG A 15 2.09 -11.94 7.62
N LYS A 16 1.50 -10.94 6.95
CA LYS A 16 0.80 -9.85 7.64
C LYS A 16 -0.46 -10.35 8.35
N LEU A 17 -1.24 -11.23 7.75
CA LEU A 17 -2.42 -11.84 8.38
C LEU A 17 -2.06 -12.58 9.67
N SER A 18 -1.04 -13.42 9.61
CA SER A 18 -0.57 -14.19 10.77
C SER A 18 0.12 -13.32 11.83
N HIS A 19 1.11 -12.51 11.45
CA HIS A 19 1.93 -11.76 12.42
C HIS A 19 1.21 -10.55 13.02
N ASN A 20 0.34 -9.87 12.25
CA ASN A 20 -0.33 -8.66 12.72
C ASN A 20 -1.74 -8.92 13.24
N PHE A 21 -2.41 -9.97 12.76
CA PHE A 21 -3.82 -10.22 13.09
C PHE A 21 -4.06 -11.62 13.69
N GLY A 22 -3.06 -12.50 13.74
CA GLY A 22 -3.18 -13.81 14.37
C GLY A 22 -4.13 -14.77 13.63
N VAL A 23 -4.39 -14.56 12.34
CA VAL A 23 -5.32 -15.37 11.55
C VAL A 23 -4.64 -16.01 10.34
N THR A 24 -5.16 -17.15 9.90
CA THR A 24 -4.79 -17.73 8.60
C THR A 24 -5.61 -17.10 7.47
N PRO A 25 -5.20 -17.22 6.19
CA PRO A 25 -5.98 -16.74 5.06
C PRO A 25 -7.41 -17.29 5.01
N GLU A 26 -7.65 -18.51 5.48
CA GLU A 26 -8.96 -19.16 5.52
C GLU A 26 -9.90 -18.55 6.57
N GLN A 27 -9.35 -17.95 7.62
CA GLN A 27 -10.08 -17.33 8.72
C GLN A 27 -10.26 -15.81 8.52
N ALA A 28 -9.49 -15.21 7.61
CA ALA A 28 -9.43 -13.76 7.43
C ALA A 28 -10.64 -13.24 6.65
N SER A 29 -11.23 -12.14 7.12
CA SER A 29 -12.25 -11.40 6.37
C SER A 29 -11.65 -10.50 5.29
N ASP A 30 -12.47 -10.04 4.33
CA ASP A 30 -12.05 -9.07 3.31
C ASP A 30 -11.44 -7.80 3.94
N GLU A 31 -11.93 -7.35 5.10
CA GLU A 31 -11.37 -6.22 5.84
C GLU A 31 -9.94 -6.50 6.35
N LEU A 32 -9.67 -7.71 6.84
CA LEU A 32 -8.32 -8.10 7.26
C LEU A 32 -7.38 -8.24 6.07
N PHE A 33 -7.87 -8.72 4.93
CA PHE A 33 -7.11 -8.72 3.67
C PHE A 33 -6.79 -7.30 3.19
N TYR A 34 -7.73 -6.36 3.29
CA TYR A 34 -7.49 -4.94 3.03
C TYR A 34 -6.35 -4.40 3.91
N LYS A 35 -6.46 -4.57 5.24
CA LYS A 35 -5.43 -4.12 6.18
C LYS A 35 -4.07 -4.78 5.92
N ALA A 36 -4.05 -6.07 5.62
CA ALA A 36 -2.83 -6.78 5.25
C ALA A 36 -2.19 -6.21 3.97
N CYS A 37 -2.98 -5.90 2.94
CA CYS A 37 -2.48 -5.26 1.72
C CYS A 37 -1.86 -3.89 2.00
N VAL A 38 -2.51 -3.07 2.82
CA VAL A 38 -1.99 -1.76 3.25
C VAL A 38 -0.64 -1.93 3.94
N LEU A 39 -0.51 -2.89 4.87
CA LEU A 39 0.75 -3.15 5.57
C LEU A 39 1.86 -3.65 4.65
N VAL A 40 1.54 -4.45 3.62
CA VAL A 40 2.50 -4.88 2.60
C VAL A 40 3.00 -3.69 1.80
N LEU A 41 2.11 -2.82 1.34
CA LEU A 41 2.51 -1.64 0.56
C LEU A 41 3.32 -0.65 1.40
N LEU A 42 2.95 -0.48 2.67
CA LEU A 42 3.70 0.35 3.61
C LEU A 42 5.14 -0.17 3.80
N GLU A 43 5.33 -1.48 3.93
CA GLU A 43 6.66 -2.11 4.00
C GLU A 43 7.49 -1.76 2.74
N ILE A 44 6.90 -1.93 1.55
CA ILE A 44 7.56 -1.62 0.27
C ILE A 44 7.91 -0.13 0.16
N MET A 45 6.99 0.76 0.52
CA MET A 45 7.21 2.21 0.47
C MET A 45 8.28 2.65 1.46
N ASN A 46 8.33 2.07 2.67
CA ASN A 46 9.33 2.38 3.67
C ASN A 46 10.75 2.00 3.21
N GLU A 47 10.90 0.82 2.59
CA GLU A 47 12.18 0.40 1.98
C GLU A 47 12.65 1.43 0.94
N ARG A 48 11.78 1.76 -0.03
CA ARG A 48 12.10 2.74 -1.08
C ARG A 48 12.38 4.13 -0.51
N ARG A 49 11.63 4.56 0.51
CA ARG A 49 11.82 5.87 1.14
C ARG A 49 13.13 5.96 1.88
N ALA A 50 13.57 4.87 2.52
CA ALA A 50 14.87 4.80 3.19
C ALA A 50 16.03 4.90 2.18
N GLU A 51 15.94 4.19 1.06
CA GLU A 51 16.91 4.30 -0.05
C GLU A 51 16.95 5.73 -0.61
N PHE A 52 15.79 6.30 -0.93
CA PHE A 52 15.70 7.68 -1.44
C PHE A 52 16.28 8.69 -0.44
N LYS A 53 15.98 8.55 0.86
CA LYS A 53 16.51 9.45 1.89
C LYS A 53 18.04 9.40 1.94
N LYS A 54 18.63 8.20 1.88
CA LYS A 54 20.08 8.03 1.89
C LYS A 54 20.76 8.75 0.73
N THR A 55 20.16 8.71 -0.46
CA THR A 55 20.66 9.44 -1.63
C THR A 55 20.45 10.94 -1.50
N ALA A 56 19.24 11.38 -1.16
CA ALA A 56 18.89 12.80 -1.07
C ALA A 56 19.72 13.55 -0.01
N ASP A 57 19.96 12.92 1.15
CA ASP A 57 20.79 13.52 2.21
C ASP A 57 22.27 13.66 1.79
N GLY A 58 22.75 12.83 0.86
CA GLY A 58 24.12 12.87 0.35
C GLY A 58 24.35 13.87 -0.80
N GLU A 59 23.29 14.33 -1.46
CA GLU A 59 23.37 15.25 -2.61
C GLU A 59 23.26 16.73 -2.23
N GLU A 60 22.97 17.07 -0.96
CA GLU A 60 22.77 18.44 -0.45
C GLU A 60 21.87 19.32 -1.35
N ALA A 61 20.86 18.72 -1.99
CA ALA A 61 19.99 19.41 -2.92
C ALA A 61 19.09 20.45 -2.22
N LYS A 62 18.69 21.49 -2.95
CA LYS A 62 17.76 22.52 -2.46
C LYS A 62 16.39 21.90 -2.14
N THR A 63 15.93 22.07 -0.90
CA THR A 63 14.61 21.59 -0.45
C THR A 63 13.50 22.59 -0.77
N VAL A 64 12.39 22.10 -1.33
CA VAL A 64 11.16 22.88 -1.55
C VAL A 64 10.15 22.54 -0.46
N TYR A 65 9.62 23.56 0.21
CA TYR A 65 8.56 23.42 1.22
C TYR A 65 7.23 23.93 0.63
N TYR A 66 6.25 23.05 0.52
CA TYR A 66 4.90 23.40 0.10
C TYR A 66 4.00 23.50 1.34
N LEU A 67 3.49 24.70 1.63
CA LEU A 67 2.61 24.96 2.77
C LEU A 67 1.19 25.20 2.29
N SER A 68 0.24 24.41 2.79
CA SER A 68 -1.19 24.53 2.50
C SER A 68 -1.98 24.24 3.77
N MET A 69 -3.16 24.87 3.91
CA MET A 69 -4.11 24.56 4.97
C MET A 69 -4.90 23.28 4.66
N GLU A 70 -4.98 22.89 3.39
CA GLU A 70 -5.75 21.72 2.93
C GLU A 70 -4.93 20.82 2.02
N PHE A 71 -5.15 19.51 2.15
CA PHE A 71 -4.58 18.47 1.29
C PHE A 71 -5.62 17.38 1.01
N LEU A 72 -6.23 17.41 -0.17
CA LEU A 72 -7.14 16.36 -0.62
C LEU A 72 -6.36 15.17 -1.18
N MET A 73 -6.03 14.21 -0.32
CA MET A 73 -5.28 13.01 -0.70
C MET A 73 -6.17 11.92 -1.34
N GLY A 74 -7.44 11.86 -0.95
CA GLY A 74 -8.37 10.81 -1.36
C GLY A 74 -7.93 9.41 -0.89
N ARG A 75 -8.42 8.38 -1.58
CA ARG A 75 -8.04 6.97 -1.35
C ARG A 75 -6.64 6.67 -1.88
N SER A 76 -5.78 6.13 -1.02
CA SER A 76 -4.36 5.90 -1.29
C SER A 76 -4.06 4.50 -1.83
N LEU A 77 -4.79 3.45 -1.44
CA LEU A 77 -4.48 2.06 -1.81
C LEU A 77 -4.36 1.88 -3.32
N LYS A 78 -5.36 2.36 -4.07
CA LYS A 78 -5.39 2.28 -5.53
C LYS A 78 -4.25 3.07 -6.18
N ASN A 79 -4.01 4.29 -5.69
CA ASN A 79 -2.97 5.17 -6.20
C ASN A 79 -1.56 4.61 -5.94
N THR A 80 -1.31 4.08 -4.74
CA THR A 80 -0.04 3.45 -4.39
C THR A 80 0.22 2.21 -5.23
N LEU A 81 -0.77 1.33 -5.41
CA LEU A 81 -0.62 0.15 -6.27
C LEU A 81 -0.28 0.52 -7.72
N PHE A 82 -0.93 1.56 -8.25
CA PHE A 82 -0.67 2.05 -9.59
C PHE A 82 0.75 2.66 -9.71
N ASN A 83 1.13 3.56 -8.80
CA ASN A 83 2.44 4.22 -8.82
C ASN A 83 3.62 3.25 -8.61
N LEU A 84 3.38 2.11 -7.95
CA LEU A 84 4.37 1.05 -7.78
C LEU A 84 4.37 0.01 -8.92
N ASP A 85 3.44 0.12 -9.87
CA ASP A 85 3.17 -0.87 -10.93
C ASP A 85 2.88 -2.29 -10.37
N LEU A 86 2.12 -2.34 -9.27
CA LEU A 86 1.79 -3.57 -8.56
C LEU A 86 0.31 -3.98 -8.65
N THR A 87 -0.54 -3.17 -9.29
CA THR A 87 -1.99 -3.41 -9.36
C THR A 87 -2.34 -4.82 -9.83
N GLU A 88 -1.84 -5.23 -10.99
CA GLU A 88 -2.17 -6.55 -11.56
C GLU A 88 -1.50 -7.71 -10.82
N THR A 89 -0.30 -7.50 -10.31
CA THR A 89 0.41 -8.52 -9.52
C THR A 89 -0.30 -8.76 -8.18
N MET A 90 -0.74 -7.69 -7.51
CA MET A 90 -1.52 -7.76 -6.27
C MET A 90 -2.89 -8.41 -6.51
N ARG A 91 -3.58 -8.05 -7.60
CA ARG A 91 -4.84 -8.67 -8.02
C ARG A 91 -4.69 -10.19 -8.16
N LYS A 92 -3.63 -10.64 -8.83
CA LYS A 92 -3.33 -12.08 -9.01
C LYS A 92 -2.91 -12.76 -7.71
N ALA A 93 -2.22 -12.07 -6.81
CA ALA A 93 -1.85 -12.60 -5.50
C ALA A 93 -3.08 -12.84 -4.62
N LEU A 94 -3.97 -11.85 -4.53
CA LEU A 94 -5.23 -11.95 -3.79
C LEU A 94 -6.19 -13.01 -4.35
N ALA A 95 -6.18 -13.21 -5.67
CA ALA A 95 -6.99 -14.23 -6.31
C ALA A 95 -6.67 -15.65 -5.81
N LYS A 96 -5.44 -15.93 -5.35
CA LYS A 96 -5.08 -17.22 -4.73
C LYS A 96 -5.86 -17.49 -3.44
N PHE A 97 -6.24 -16.44 -2.72
CA PHE A 97 -7.05 -16.50 -1.52
C PHE A 97 -8.55 -16.29 -1.81
N LYS A 98 -8.95 -16.30 -3.09
CA LYS A 98 -10.32 -16.02 -3.57
C LYS A 98 -10.83 -14.62 -3.22
N VAL A 99 -9.93 -13.67 -2.95
CA VAL A 99 -10.25 -12.28 -2.64
C VAL A 99 -10.13 -11.43 -3.91
N LYS A 100 -11.10 -10.53 -4.13
CA LYS A 100 -11.07 -9.58 -5.26
C LYS A 100 -10.51 -8.25 -4.80
N LEU A 101 -9.43 -7.78 -5.44
CA LEU A 101 -8.82 -6.48 -5.13
C LEU A 101 -9.83 -5.33 -5.18
N ASP A 102 -10.76 -5.34 -6.14
CA ASP A 102 -11.72 -4.25 -6.30
C ASP A 102 -12.66 -4.10 -5.09
N LYS A 103 -12.97 -5.20 -4.39
CA LYS A 103 -13.73 -5.15 -3.14
C LYS A 103 -12.94 -4.49 -2.00
N LEU A 104 -11.62 -4.64 -2.00
CA LEU A 104 -10.77 -4.11 -0.93
C LEU A 104 -10.72 -2.58 -0.96
N TYR A 105 -10.93 -1.95 -2.12
CA TYR A 105 -10.98 -0.49 -2.24
C TYR A 105 -12.14 0.15 -1.48
N ASP A 106 -13.20 -0.60 -1.19
CA ASP A 106 -14.38 -0.10 -0.48
C ASP A 106 -14.17 -0.06 1.05
N PHE A 107 -13.16 -0.75 1.56
CA PHE A 107 -12.78 -0.71 2.98
C PHE A 107 -11.85 0.46 3.31
N GLU A 108 -11.38 1.20 2.30
CA GLU A 108 -10.52 2.36 2.53
C GLU A 108 -11.35 3.59 2.92
N PRO A 109 -11.16 4.14 4.14
CA PRO A 109 -11.79 5.39 4.52
C PRO A 109 -11.22 6.54 3.68
N ASP A 110 -12.06 7.52 3.36
CA ASP A 110 -11.58 8.71 2.63
C ASP A 110 -10.80 9.65 3.57
N ALA A 111 -9.66 10.13 3.12
CA ALA A 111 -8.84 11.10 3.84
C ALA A 111 -9.37 12.52 3.59
N GLY A 112 -10.43 12.89 4.31
CA GLY A 112 -11.07 14.21 4.25
C GLY A 112 -10.27 15.34 4.90
N LEU A 113 -9.02 15.54 4.49
CA LEU A 113 -8.12 16.60 4.98
C LEU A 113 -8.23 17.91 4.15
N GLY A 114 -9.40 18.16 3.59
CA GLY A 114 -9.75 19.36 2.83
C GLY A 114 -11.23 19.39 2.49
N ASN A 115 -11.74 20.55 2.10
CA ASN A 115 -13.16 20.77 1.81
C ASN A 115 -13.46 20.73 0.30
N GLY A 116 -12.44 20.82 -0.56
CA GLY A 116 -12.64 20.93 -2.01
C GLY A 116 -11.38 21.32 -2.79
N GLY A 117 -11.57 21.86 -4.00
CA GLY A 117 -10.48 22.08 -4.97
C GLY A 117 -9.41 23.09 -4.54
N LEU A 118 -9.75 24.04 -3.67
CA LEU A 118 -8.91 25.03 -2.97
C LEU A 118 -9.81 26.07 -2.29
#